data_AF-A0A7S3UQK9-F1
#
_entry.id   AF-A0A7S3UQK9-F1
#
_cell.length_a   1.000
_cell.length_b   1.000
_cell.length_c   1.000
_cell.angle_alpha   90.00
_cell.angle_beta   90.00
_cell.angle_gamma   90.00
#
_symmetry.space_group_name_H-M   'P 1'
#
loop_
_entity.id
_entity.type
_entity.pdbx_description
1 polymer ?
#
loop_
_entity_poly.entity_id
_entity_poly.type
_entity_poly.pdbx_seq_one_letter_code
_entity_poly.pdbx_strand_id
1 'polypeptide(L)'
;FRMMTRKYGAEFCYTPMMHAKSFATSKKYRDKNFETAEGDSPLAAQFCGDNGDVIVEAAKHIQDQVSCVDLNLGCPQGIARRGHYGSFLLEEPGLVLGIVEKMVNGLDCPVCLQITTV
;
A
#
# COMPACT_ATOMS: atom_id res chain seq x y z
N PHE A 1 -17.43 3.04 1.61
CA PHE A 1 -17.08 4.09 2.60
C PHE A 1 -16.43 5.31 1.94
N ARG A 2 -15.34 5.16 1.16
CA ARG A 2 -14.67 6.29 0.47
C ARG A 2 -15.61 7.19 -0.34
N MET A 3 -16.52 6.61 -1.12
CA MET A 3 -17.51 7.39 -1.87
C MET A 3 -18.44 8.22 -0.98
N MET A 4 -18.71 7.76 0.25
CA MET A 4 -19.48 8.53 1.22
C MET A 4 -18.65 9.70 1.75
N THR A 5 -17.40 9.49 2.12
CA THR A 5 -16.53 10.57 2.65
C THR A 5 -16.28 11.65 1.60
N ARG A 6 -16.16 11.29 0.32
CA ARG A 6 -16.06 12.26 -0.79
C ARG A 6 -17.28 13.18 -0.89
N LYS A 7 -18.50 12.66 -0.65
CA LYS A 7 -19.73 13.49 -0.61
C LYS A 7 -19.69 14.56 0.48
N TYR A 8 -18.84 14.39 1.49
CA TYR A 8 -18.62 15.35 2.58
C TYR A 8 -17.31 16.14 2.44
N GLY A 9 -16.69 16.14 1.26
CA GLY A 9 -15.54 17.00 0.95
C GLY A 9 -14.17 16.35 1.15
N ALA A 10 -14.07 15.02 1.34
CA ALA A 10 -12.76 14.35 1.31
C ALA A 10 -12.16 14.41 -0.11
N GLU A 11 -11.03 15.10 -0.24
CA GLU A 11 -10.36 15.30 -1.54
C GLU A 11 -9.46 14.11 -1.91
N PHE A 12 -8.92 13.41 -0.92
CA PHE A 12 -8.03 12.26 -1.11
C PHE A 12 -8.46 11.11 -0.22
N CYS A 13 -8.33 9.87 -0.69
CA CYS A 13 -8.68 8.68 0.08
C CYS A 13 -7.63 7.58 -0.06
N TYR A 14 -7.64 6.65 0.89
CA TYR A 14 -6.78 5.46 0.91
C TYR A 14 -7.62 4.18 0.85
N THR A 15 -7.08 3.14 0.23
CA THR A 15 -7.59 1.78 0.43
C THR A 15 -7.33 1.33 1.88
N PRO A 16 -8.02 0.28 2.38
CA PRO A 16 -7.50 -0.47 3.51
C PRO A 16 -6.07 -0.94 3.23
N MET A 17 -5.29 -1.18 4.30
CA MET A 17 -3.95 -1.79 4.18
C MET A 17 -4.07 -3.22 3.61
N MET A 18 -3.39 -3.48 2.49
CA MET A 18 -3.42 -4.76 1.78
C MET A 18 -2.08 -5.50 1.92
N HIS A 19 -2.12 -6.80 2.21
CA HIS A 19 -0.90 -7.61 2.26
C HIS A 19 -0.37 -7.87 0.85
N ALA A 20 0.81 -7.34 0.53
CA ALA A 20 1.42 -7.42 -0.80
C ALA A 20 1.54 -8.86 -1.31
N LYS A 21 2.04 -9.79 -0.48
CA LYS A 21 2.21 -11.20 -0.86
C LYS A 21 0.88 -11.88 -1.25
N SER A 22 -0.16 -11.67 -0.46
CA SER A 22 -1.49 -12.20 -0.74
C SER A 22 -2.09 -11.55 -1.99
N PHE A 23 -1.83 -10.25 -2.17
CA PHE A 23 -2.32 -9.50 -3.30
C PHE A 23 -1.63 -9.92 -4.61
N ALA A 24 -0.33 -10.13 -4.64
CA ALA A 24 0.39 -10.62 -5.83
C ALA A 24 -0.08 -12.02 -6.25
N THR A 25 -0.26 -12.94 -5.29
CA THR A 25 -0.46 -14.37 -5.60
C THR A 25 -1.92 -14.80 -5.72
N SER A 26 -2.86 -14.14 -5.04
CA SER A 26 -4.26 -14.59 -4.96
C SER A 26 -5.23 -13.61 -5.59
N LYS A 27 -5.77 -13.98 -6.76
CA LYS A 27 -6.86 -13.22 -7.40
C LYS A 27 -8.05 -13.04 -6.46
N LYS A 28 -8.43 -14.09 -5.72
CA LYS A 28 -9.52 -14.02 -4.75
C LYS A 28 -9.25 -13.00 -3.65
N TYR A 29 -8.00 -12.86 -3.20
CA TYR A 29 -7.63 -11.84 -2.23
C TYR A 29 -7.71 -10.44 -2.86
N ARG A 30 -7.20 -10.26 -4.08
CA ARG A 30 -7.30 -8.98 -4.81
C ARG A 30 -8.73 -8.52 -4.97
N ASP A 31 -9.58 -9.38 -5.55
CA ASP A 31 -10.99 -9.07 -5.82
C ASP A 31 -11.77 -8.72 -4.55
N LYS A 32 -11.36 -9.28 -3.39
CA LYS A 32 -12.00 -9.02 -2.09
C LYS A 32 -11.51 -7.73 -1.42
N ASN A 33 -10.24 -7.37 -1.60
CA ASN A 33 -9.60 -6.29 -0.83
C ASN A 33 -9.39 -5.00 -1.63
N PHE A 34 -9.50 -5.07 -2.96
CA PHE A 34 -9.45 -3.91 -3.83
C PHE A 34 -10.70 -3.83 -4.71
N GLU A 35 -11.41 -2.72 -4.55
CA GLU A 35 -12.49 -2.29 -5.43
C GLU A 35 -12.34 -0.78 -5.59
N THR A 36 -12.73 -0.27 -6.75
CA THR A 36 -12.83 1.16 -7.04
C THR A 36 -14.06 1.42 -7.91
N ALA A 37 -14.46 2.67 -8.04
CA ALA A 37 -15.63 3.08 -8.84
C ALA A 37 -15.35 4.41 -9.53
N GLU A 38 -16.21 4.77 -10.48
CA GLU A 38 -16.15 6.09 -11.12
C GLU A 38 -16.26 7.20 -10.05
N GLY A 39 -15.36 8.19 -10.14
CA GLY A 39 -15.25 9.27 -9.16
C GLY A 39 -14.50 8.91 -7.87
N ASP A 40 -13.99 7.68 -7.72
CA ASP A 40 -13.12 7.31 -6.58
C ASP A 40 -11.64 7.65 -6.84
N SER A 41 -11.39 8.89 -7.25
CA SER A 41 -10.06 9.43 -7.52
C SER A 41 -9.99 10.87 -6.99
N PRO A 42 -8.86 11.31 -6.41
CA PRO A 42 -7.58 10.61 -6.25
C PRO A 42 -7.57 9.59 -5.10
N LEU A 43 -6.94 8.43 -5.33
CA LEU A 43 -6.93 7.28 -4.42
C LEU A 43 -5.50 6.72 -4.28
N ALA A 44 -5.05 6.49 -3.04
CA ALA A 44 -3.82 5.74 -2.76
C ALA A 44 -4.11 4.26 -2.47
N ALA A 45 -3.37 3.35 -3.10
CA ALA A 45 -3.36 1.93 -2.73
C ALA A 45 -2.28 1.68 -1.67
N GLN A 46 -2.69 1.35 -0.45
CA GLN A 46 -1.76 1.08 0.65
C GLN A 46 -1.44 -0.41 0.78
N PHE A 47 -0.16 -0.75 0.66
CA PHE A 47 0.36 -2.10 0.85
C PHE A 47 1.17 -2.25 2.15
N CYS A 48 1.28 -3.47 2.62
CA CYS A 48 2.25 -3.88 3.63
C CYS A 48 3.03 -5.13 3.20
N GLY A 49 4.29 -5.19 3.63
CA GLY A 49 5.23 -6.27 3.36
C GLY A 49 6.67 -5.81 3.52
N ASP A 50 7.61 -6.74 3.44
CA ASP A 50 9.06 -6.54 3.61
C ASP A 50 9.88 -6.89 2.36
N ASN A 51 9.22 -7.30 1.27
CA ASN A 51 9.89 -7.63 0.01
C ASN A 51 9.44 -6.67 -1.11
N GLY A 52 10.36 -5.82 -1.54
CA GLY A 52 10.09 -4.82 -2.59
C GLY A 52 9.64 -5.41 -3.92
N ASP A 53 10.18 -6.57 -4.34
CA ASP A 53 9.76 -7.20 -5.61
C ASP A 53 8.30 -7.63 -5.54
N VAL A 54 7.90 -8.24 -4.41
CA VAL A 54 6.53 -8.68 -4.17
C VAL A 54 5.56 -7.49 -4.07
N ILE A 55 6.00 -6.38 -3.47
CA ILE A 55 5.20 -5.15 -3.41
C ILE A 55 4.99 -4.57 -4.81
N VAL A 56 6.04 -4.51 -5.64
CA VAL A 56 5.94 -4.06 -7.02
C VAL A 56 5.01 -4.96 -7.84
N GLU A 57 5.16 -6.28 -7.75
CA GLU A 57 4.28 -7.24 -8.43
C GLU A 57 2.81 -7.05 -8.01
N ALA A 58 2.55 -6.86 -6.72
CA ALA A 58 1.21 -6.60 -6.21
C ALA A 58 0.64 -5.29 -6.77
N ALA A 59 1.42 -4.22 -6.72
CA ALA A 59 1.02 -2.88 -7.15
C ALA A 59 0.78 -2.81 -8.68
N LYS A 60 1.55 -3.53 -9.50
CA LYS A 60 1.36 -3.59 -10.96
C LYS A 60 -0.03 -4.08 -11.39
N HIS A 61 -0.74 -4.82 -10.54
CA HIS A 61 -2.12 -5.21 -10.84
C HIS A 61 -3.11 -4.04 -10.84
N ILE A 62 -2.80 -2.94 -10.13
CA ILE A 62 -3.74 -1.84 -9.87
C ILE A 62 -3.14 -0.44 -10.06
N GLN A 63 -1.87 -0.30 -10.44
CA GLN A 63 -1.19 1.01 -10.54
C GLN A 63 -1.92 2.00 -11.46
N ASP A 64 -2.55 1.51 -12.54
CA ASP A 64 -3.29 2.35 -13.49
C ASP A 64 -4.70 2.76 -12.99
N GLN A 65 -5.11 2.25 -11.83
CA GLN A 65 -6.43 2.51 -11.23
C GLN A 65 -6.32 3.43 -10.00
N VAL A 66 -5.11 3.86 -9.63
CA VAL A 66 -4.83 4.65 -8.43
C VAL A 66 -3.91 5.83 -8.75
N SER A 67 -3.92 6.84 -7.89
CA SER A 67 -3.09 8.04 -8.06
C SER A 67 -1.67 7.86 -7.52
N CYS A 68 -1.50 6.96 -6.56
CA CYS A 68 -0.20 6.55 -6.04
C CYS A 68 -0.28 5.20 -5.33
N VAL A 69 0.89 4.60 -5.13
CA VAL A 69 1.06 3.39 -4.32
C VAL A 69 1.77 3.78 -3.03
N ASP A 70 1.20 3.37 -1.90
CA ASP A 70 1.69 3.70 -0.56
C ASP A 70 2.19 2.47 0.18
N LEU A 71 3.31 2.60 0.91
CA LEU A 71 3.81 1.56 1.81
C LEU A 71 3.51 1.94 3.27
N ASN A 72 2.82 1.04 3.98
CA ASN A 72 2.56 1.20 5.41
C ASN A 72 3.81 0.83 6.22
N LEU A 73 4.43 1.85 6.81
CA LEU A 73 5.53 1.77 7.77
C LEU A 73 5.09 2.30 9.15
N GLY A 74 3.78 2.29 9.43
CA GLY A 74 3.20 2.93 10.61
C GLY A 74 2.44 2.00 11.55
N CYS A 75 2.00 0.82 11.08
CA CYS A 75 1.16 -0.08 11.88
C CYS A 75 1.94 -0.70 13.07
N PRO A 76 1.54 -0.44 14.33
CA PRO A 76 2.25 -0.95 15.52
C PRO A 76 1.65 -2.26 16.06
N GLN A 77 0.66 -2.84 15.37
CA GLN A 77 -0.06 -4.01 15.88
C GLN A 77 0.87 -5.23 15.98
N GLY A 78 0.66 -6.08 16.99
CA GLY A 78 1.45 -7.30 17.16
C GLY A 78 1.40 -8.26 15.96
N ILE A 79 0.34 -8.21 15.15
CA ILE A 79 0.24 -8.96 13.89
C ILE A 79 1.27 -8.48 12.86
N ALA A 80 1.55 -7.16 12.84
CA ALA A 80 2.56 -6.55 11.97
C ALA A 80 3.97 -6.94 12.42
N ARG A 81 4.21 -7.01 13.73
CA ARG A 81 5.47 -7.51 14.28
C ARG A 81 5.74 -8.96 13.85
N ARG A 82 4.75 -9.84 14.00
CA ARG A 82 4.87 -11.25 13.60
C ARG A 82 5.00 -11.42 12.10
N GLY A 83 4.34 -10.56 11.33
CA GLY A 83 4.36 -10.59 9.87
C GLY A 83 5.53 -9.82 9.25
N HIS A 84 6.39 -9.20 10.06
CA HIS A 84 7.52 -8.40 9.62
C HIS A 84 7.13 -7.28 8.65
N TYR A 85 6.26 -6.37 9.09
CA TYR A 85 5.89 -5.17 8.33
C TYR A 85 5.44 -4.04 9.27
N GLY A 86 5.08 -2.87 8.73
CA GLY A 86 4.57 -1.74 9.51
C GLY A 86 5.71 -1.00 10.21
N SER A 87 5.44 -0.46 11.41
CA SER A 87 6.41 0.38 12.12
C SER A 87 7.71 -0.34 12.50
N PHE A 88 7.68 -1.67 12.57
CA PHE A 88 8.84 -2.48 12.92
C PHE A 88 9.94 -2.44 11.84
N LEU A 89 9.58 -2.15 10.58
CA LEU A 89 10.58 -1.99 9.53
C LEU A 89 11.42 -0.71 9.70
N LEU A 90 10.96 0.27 10.50
CA LEU A 90 11.72 1.49 10.76
C LEU A 90 13.00 1.23 11.58
N GLU A 91 13.09 0.08 12.26
CA GLU A 91 14.33 -0.37 12.92
C GLU A 91 15.37 -0.89 11.92
N GLU A 92 14.99 -1.12 10.66
CA GLU A 92 15.80 -1.67 9.58
C GLU A 92 15.85 -0.72 8.36
N PRO A 93 16.50 0.46 8.49
CA PRO A 93 16.48 1.48 7.42
C PRO A 93 17.06 0.99 6.10
N GLY A 94 18.05 0.08 6.12
CA GLY A 94 18.61 -0.52 4.89
C GLY A 94 17.59 -1.36 4.12
N LEU A 95 16.72 -2.08 4.83
CA LEU A 95 15.63 -2.84 4.22
C LEU A 95 14.58 -1.90 3.62
N VAL A 96 14.17 -0.88 4.37
CA VAL A 96 13.20 0.13 3.88
C VAL A 96 13.72 0.81 2.63
N LEU A 97 14.98 1.25 2.61
CA LEU A 97 15.60 1.86 1.42
C LEU A 97 15.54 0.91 0.21
N GLY A 98 15.93 -0.36 0.39
CA GLY A 98 15.88 -1.34 -0.69
C GLY A 98 14.46 -1.62 -1.20
N ILE A 99 13.45 -1.58 -0.32
CA ILE A 99 12.04 -1.69 -0.73
C ILE A 99 11.63 -0.46 -1.55
N VAL A 100 11.92 0.74 -1.07
CA VAL A 100 11.53 2.00 -1.72
C VAL A 100 12.21 2.15 -3.07
N GLU A 101 13.49 1.83 -3.19
CA GLU A 101 14.22 1.84 -4.47
C GLU A 101 13.55 0.93 -5.51
N LYS A 102 13.14 -0.27 -5.11
CA LYS A 102 12.42 -1.19 -5.99
C LYS A 102 11.06 -0.65 -6.41
N MET A 103 10.31 -0.06 -5.48
CA MET A 103 9.01 0.55 -5.77
C MET A 103 9.15 1.71 -6.76
N VAL A 104 10.09 2.63 -6.52
CA VAL A 104 10.31 3.80 -7.39
C VAL A 104 10.77 3.39 -8.78
N ASN A 105 11.63 2.37 -8.89
CA ASN A 105 12.11 1.89 -10.21
C ASN A 105 11.11 0.97 -10.93
N GLY A 106 10.15 0.38 -10.18
CA GLY A 106 9.29 -0.69 -10.67
C GLY A 106 7.86 -0.26 -11.01
N LEU A 107 7.45 0.95 -10.62
CA LEU A 107 6.09 1.47 -10.78
C LEU A 107 6.09 2.76 -11.59
N ASP A 108 5.05 2.94 -12.39
CA ASP A 108 4.89 4.12 -13.24
C ASP A 108 4.16 5.27 -12.50
N CYS A 109 3.49 4.95 -11.39
CA CYS A 109 2.80 5.91 -10.54
C CYS A 109 3.69 6.38 -9.35
N PRO A 110 3.39 7.54 -8.74
CA PRO A 110 4.07 8.01 -7.54
C PRO A 110 4.07 7.00 -6.39
N VAL A 111 5.16 6.98 -5.62
CA VAL A 111 5.31 6.19 -4.40
C VAL A 111 5.17 7.09 -3.18
N CYS A 112 4.34 6.68 -2.22
CA CYS A 112 4.14 7.35 -0.93
C CYS A 112 4.50 6.41 0.23
N LEU A 113 4.79 6.99 1.39
CA LEU A 113 5.09 6.25 2.61
C LEU A 113 4.26 6.81 3.76
N GLN A 114 3.56 5.95 4.49
CA GLN A 114 2.94 6.29 5.78
C GLN A 114 3.83 5.80 6.92
N ILE A 115 4.46 6.72 7.65
CA ILE A 115 5.35 6.40 8.78
C ILE A 115 4.70 6.78 10.12
N THR A 116 5.26 6.26 11.21
CA THR A 116 5.04 6.76 12.58
C THR A 116 6.35 7.30 13.14
N THR A 117 6.27 8.21 14.10
CA THR A 117 7.42 8.53 14.95
C THR A 117 7.67 7.36 15.90
N VAL A 118 8.93 7.00 16.08
CA VAL A 118 9.41 6.03 17.07
C VAL A 118 9.73 6.71 18.39
#